data_AF-A0A9N9U463-F1
#
_entry.id   AF-A0A9N9U463-F1
#
_cell.length_a   1.000
_cell.length_b   1.000
_cell.length_c   1.000
_cell.angle_alpha   90.00
_cell.angle_beta   90.00
_cell.angle_gamma   90.00
#
_symmetry.space_group_name_H-M   'P 1'
#
loop_
_entity.id
_entity.type
_entity.pdbx_description
1 polymer ?
#
loop_
_entity_poly.entity_id
_entity_poly.type
_entity_poly.pdbx_seq_one_letter_code
_entity_poly.pdbx_strand_id
1 'polypeptide(L)'
;MPSQKKPIIQGHGSGTANETLSTAPLFFHHEDRKYGEFSQWYGSSFVVSKLQISALVGQPVSSFSSPDDYSDDISFVTAEQFMMFCKAVCFGDRSIAAQILQTRDPRDQKGLGRAVAGFDPVKWDAVKSAVVAAASLAKFGQNEELRALLLGTGRRELTEAAPNDRIWGIGFSEKDARNMRSRREWGENLLGRALVVARETLRMEDKRHLEGAAGHR
;
A
#
# COMPACT_ATOMS: atom_id res chain seq x y z
N MET A 1 36.81 -14.47 13.93
CA MET A 1 35.82 -14.72 15.00
C MET A 1 35.37 -13.38 15.58
N PRO A 2 34.33 -12.74 15.02
CA PRO A 2 33.72 -11.56 15.62
C PRO A 2 32.46 -11.92 16.42
N SER A 3 32.33 -11.24 17.56
CA SER A 3 31.37 -11.46 18.64
C SER A 3 29.91 -11.28 18.21
N GLN A 4 29.10 -12.32 18.41
CA GLN A 4 27.64 -12.26 18.28
C GLN A 4 27.04 -11.63 19.54
N LYS A 5 26.46 -10.44 19.44
CA LYS A 5 25.56 -9.91 20.48
C LYS A 5 24.14 -10.41 20.21
N LYS A 6 23.67 -11.36 21.02
CA LYS A 6 22.26 -11.76 21.12
C LYS A 6 21.44 -10.59 21.68
N PRO A 7 20.22 -10.31 21.17
CA PRO A 7 19.30 -9.41 21.84
C PRO A 7 18.74 -10.08 23.10
N ILE A 8 18.68 -9.32 24.19
CA ILE A 8 18.15 -9.71 25.49
C ILE A 8 16.62 -9.66 25.42
N ILE A 9 15.96 -10.79 25.65
CA ILE A 9 14.52 -10.88 25.87
C ILE A 9 14.24 -10.49 27.32
N GLN A 10 13.53 -9.39 27.54
CA GLN A 10 12.96 -9.06 28.85
C GLN A 10 11.44 -9.28 28.86
N GLY A 11 11.03 -10.30 29.62
CA GLY A 11 9.98 -10.23 30.64
C GLY A 11 8.56 -9.87 30.22
N HIS A 12 7.70 -10.88 30.17
CA HIS A 12 6.25 -10.76 30.27
C HIS A 12 5.84 -10.03 31.57
N GLY A 13 5.23 -8.85 31.41
CA GLY A 13 4.41 -8.22 32.42
C GLY A 13 2.93 -8.40 32.07
N SER A 14 2.20 -9.17 32.88
CA SER A 14 0.75 -9.25 32.87
C SER A 14 0.17 -7.89 33.27
N GLY A 15 -0.30 -7.11 32.29
CA GLY A 15 -0.98 -5.84 32.49
C GLY A 15 -2.44 -5.95 32.04
N THR A 16 -3.35 -5.89 32.99
CA THR A 16 -4.80 -5.86 32.82
C THR A 16 -5.27 -4.63 32.03
N ALA A 17 -6.30 -4.86 31.20
CA ALA A 17 -7.15 -3.90 30.51
C ALA A 17 -7.19 -2.46 31.07
N ASN A 18 -6.59 -1.52 30.32
CA ASN A 18 -7.19 -0.23 29.98
C ASN A 18 -6.32 0.48 28.92
N GLU A 19 -6.17 -0.09 27.71
CA GLU A 19 -5.68 0.71 26.60
C GLU A 19 -6.78 1.70 26.24
N THR A 20 -6.66 2.93 26.72
CA THR A 20 -7.24 4.10 26.04
C THR A 20 -6.88 3.95 24.57
N LEU A 21 -7.83 3.51 23.74
CA LEU A 21 -7.67 3.44 22.29
C LEU A 21 -7.38 4.87 21.83
N SER A 22 -6.09 5.18 21.70
CA SER A 22 -5.66 6.52 21.29
C SER A 22 -6.33 6.82 19.96
N THR A 23 -7.13 7.89 19.94
CA THR A 23 -7.75 8.42 18.73
C THR A 23 -6.76 9.23 17.89
N ALA A 24 -5.51 9.36 18.37
CA ALA A 24 -4.48 10.08 17.67
C ALA A 24 -4.12 9.37 16.34
N PRO A 25 -3.81 10.14 15.29
CA PRO A 25 -3.33 9.57 14.04
C PRO A 25 -2.06 8.76 14.24
N LEU A 26 -1.96 7.66 13.51
CA LEU A 26 -0.74 6.90 13.34
C LEU A 26 0.00 7.48 12.14
N PHE A 27 1.12 8.15 12.41
CA PHE A 27 2.01 8.66 11.38
C PHE A 27 2.96 7.57 10.92
N PHE A 28 3.16 7.47 9.61
CA PHE A 28 4.14 6.61 8.97
C PHE A 28 4.81 7.36 7.82
N HIS A 29 6.04 6.98 7.46
CA HIS A 29 6.75 7.57 6.33
C HIS A 29 7.99 6.73 5.99
N HIS A 30 8.16 6.37 4.72
CA HIS A 30 9.31 5.61 4.21
C HIS A 30 9.44 4.21 4.82
N GLU A 31 10.00 3.26 4.07
CA GLU A 31 10.03 1.84 4.43
C GLU A 31 10.96 1.49 5.60
N ASP A 32 11.95 2.34 5.87
CA ASP A 32 12.99 2.13 6.89
C ASP A 32 12.66 2.75 8.26
N ARG A 33 11.49 3.38 8.39
CA ARG A 33 11.05 4.05 9.63
C ARG A 33 9.99 3.23 10.35
N LYS A 34 9.63 3.73 11.54
CA LYS A 34 8.51 3.19 12.31
C LYS A 34 7.25 3.17 11.44
N TYR A 35 6.58 2.02 11.40
CA TYR A 35 5.42 1.75 10.58
C TYR A 35 5.67 1.84 9.06
N GLY A 36 6.93 1.63 8.65
CA GLY A 36 7.34 1.63 7.25
C GLY A 36 6.61 0.59 6.40
N GLU A 37 6.03 -0.44 7.02
CA GLU A 37 5.17 -1.44 6.39
C GLU A 37 3.96 -0.82 5.66
N PHE A 38 3.48 0.34 6.10
CA PHE A 38 2.41 1.09 5.43
C PHE A 38 2.88 1.87 4.19
N SER A 39 4.19 2.04 4.01
CA SER A 39 4.78 2.62 2.80
C SER A 39 4.51 1.74 1.58
N GLN A 40 4.33 2.37 0.41
CA GLN A 40 4.26 1.65 -0.87
C GLN A 40 5.62 1.05 -1.27
N TRP A 41 6.72 1.55 -0.69
CA TRP A 41 8.09 1.13 -0.96
C TRP A 41 8.56 -0.05 -0.12
N TYR A 42 7.82 -0.39 0.93
CA TYR A 42 8.12 -1.56 1.74
C TYR A 42 7.97 -2.84 0.91
N GLY A 43 9.04 -3.63 0.86
CA GLY A 43 9.10 -4.89 0.13
C GLY A 43 8.07 -5.88 0.65
N SER A 44 7.12 -6.24 -0.21
CA SER A 44 6.06 -7.20 0.10
C SER A 44 5.55 -7.79 -1.21
N SER A 45 5.67 -9.11 -1.36
CA SER A 45 5.18 -9.79 -2.55
C SER A 45 3.68 -10.03 -2.47
N PHE A 46 3.01 -9.83 -3.60
CA PHE A 46 1.60 -10.15 -3.78
C PHE A 46 1.31 -10.33 -5.29
N VAL A 47 0.20 -10.99 -5.59
CA VAL A 47 -0.28 -11.21 -6.97
C VAL A 47 -1.59 -10.48 -7.21
N VAL A 48 -1.82 -10.01 -8.42
CA VAL A 48 -3.11 -9.44 -8.86
C VAL A 48 -3.42 -9.93 -10.26
N SER A 49 -4.68 -10.31 -10.51
CA SER A 49 -5.05 -10.83 -11.81
C SER A 49 -5.07 -9.76 -12.90
N LYS A 50 -4.73 -10.15 -14.12
CA LYS A 50 -4.81 -9.32 -15.32
C LYS A 50 -6.22 -8.74 -15.48
N LEU A 51 -7.26 -9.53 -15.18
CA LEU A 51 -8.65 -9.08 -15.22
C LEU A 51 -8.91 -7.96 -14.20
N GLN A 52 -8.44 -8.10 -12.95
CA GLN A 52 -8.59 -7.07 -11.92
C GLN A 52 -7.86 -5.78 -12.32
N ILE A 53 -6.63 -5.89 -12.80
CA ILE A 53 -5.86 -4.72 -13.26
C ILE A 53 -6.57 -4.04 -14.43
N SER A 54 -7.06 -4.80 -15.40
CA SER A 54 -7.82 -4.25 -16.53
C SER A 54 -9.09 -3.53 -16.10
N ALA A 55 -9.83 -4.08 -15.14
CA ALA A 55 -11.01 -3.43 -14.58
C ALA A 55 -10.67 -2.11 -13.85
N LEU A 56 -9.52 -2.05 -13.18
CA LEU A 56 -9.07 -0.85 -12.47
C LEU A 56 -8.68 0.31 -13.40
N VAL A 57 -8.00 0.00 -14.50
CA VAL A 57 -7.38 1.03 -15.37
C VAL A 57 -8.11 1.23 -16.71
N GLY A 58 -9.13 0.41 -16.99
CA GLY A 58 -9.92 0.51 -18.22
C GLY A 58 -9.18 0.11 -19.50
N GLN A 59 -8.06 -0.62 -19.38
CA GLN A 59 -7.25 -1.09 -20.51
C GLN A 59 -6.89 -2.58 -20.37
N PRO A 60 -6.94 -3.37 -21.45
CA PRO A 60 -6.65 -4.80 -21.41
C PRO A 60 -5.17 -5.08 -21.13
N VAL A 61 -4.86 -5.80 -20.05
CA VAL A 61 -3.49 -6.12 -19.63
C VAL A 61 -2.87 -7.21 -20.50
N SER A 62 -3.69 -8.02 -21.17
CA SER A 62 -3.23 -8.99 -22.19
C SER A 62 -2.43 -8.30 -23.30
N SER A 63 -2.65 -7.01 -23.54
CA SER A 63 -1.84 -6.21 -24.47
C SER A 63 -0.39 -5.98 -23.99
N PHE A 64 -0.08 -6.26 -22.74
CA PHE A 64 1.21 -5.95 -22.11
C PHE A 64 1.99 -7.21 -21.71
N SER A 65 1.35 -8.38 -21.84
CA SER A 65 1.93 -9.68 -21.51
C SER A 65 2.62 -10.27 -22.74
N SER A 66 3.63 -11.11 -22.52
CA SER A 66 4.21 -11.93 -23.59
C SER A 66 3.13 -12.87 -24.15
N PRO A 67 3.13 -13.20 -25.46
CA PRO A 67 2.23 -14.21 -26.03
C PRO A 67 2.32 -15.58 -25.33
N ASP A 68 3.48 -15.87 -24.71
CA ASP A 68 3.76 -17.11 -24.00
C ASP A 68 3.44 -17.04 -22.48
N ASP A 69 2.95 -15.89 -22.01
CA ASP A 69 2.58 -15.71 -20.60
C ASP A 69 1.14 -16.17 -20.35
N TYR A 70 1.01 -17.47 -20.06
CA TYR A 70 -0.24 -18.14 -19.73
C TYR A 70 -0.75 -17.86 -18.31
N SER A 71 -0.01 -17.12 -17.49
CA SER A 71 -0.48 -16.76 -16.14
C SER A 71 -1.61 -15.73 -16.23
N ASP A 72 -2.72 -15.97 -15.54
CA ASP A 72 -3.75 -14.95 -15.37
C ASP A 72 -3.36 -13.88 -14.34
N ASP A 73 -2.33 -14.15 -13.53
CA ASP A 73 -1.86 -13.28 -12.45
C ASP A 73 -0.50 -12.66 -12.73
N ILE A 74 -0.30 -11.44 -12.24
CA ILE A 74 0.98 -10.73 -12.25
C ILE A 74 1.48 -10.59 -10.81
N SER A 75 2.75 -10.94 -10.60
CA SER A 75 3.43 -10.79 -9.30
C SER A 75 4.11 -9.44 -9.18
N PHE A 76 4.01 -8.82 -8.01
CA PHE A 76 4.64 -7.55 -7.67
C PHE A 76 5.50 -7.72 -6.41
N VAL A 77 6.59 -6.96 -6.30
CA VAL A 77 7.49 -6.99 -5.13
C VAL A 77 7.28 -5.82 -4.16
N THR A 78 6.56 -4.79 -4.60
CA THR A 78 6.16 -3.61 -3.82
C THR A 78 4.83 -3.10 -4.36
N ALA A 79 4.13 -2.30 -3.55
CA ALA A 79 2.92 -1.65 -4.01
C ALA A 79 3.21 -0.47 -4.98
N GLU A 80 4.41 0.12 -4.90
CA GLU A 80 4.91 1.08 -5.89
C GLU A 80 5.01 0.44 -7.29
N GLN A 81 5.57 -0.77 -7.40
CA GLN A 81 5.69 -1.48 -8.68
C GLN A 81 4.32 -1.67 -9.33
N PHE A 82 3.34 -2.12 -8.54
CA PHE A 82 1.95 -2.29 -8.99
C PHE A 82 1.36 -0.97 -9.48
N MET A 83 1.48 0.10 -8.68
CA MET A 83 0.94 1.41 -9.02
C MET A 83 1.53 1.94 -10.34
N MET A 84 2.84 1.85 -10.51
CA MET A 84 3.51 2.33 -11.72
C MET A 84 3.19 1.45 -12.94
N PHE A 85 3.06 0.14 -12.76
CA PHE A 85 2.61 -0.77 -13.82
C PHE A 85 1.19 -0.43 -14.27
N CYS A 86 0.24 -0.27 -13.34
CA CYS A 86 -1.11 0.17 -13.64
C CYS A 86 -1.14 1.51 -14.37
N LYS A 87 -0.27 2.44 -13.99
CA LYS A 87 -0.12 3.73 -14.68
C LYS A 87 0.31 3.54 -16.13
N ALA A 88 1.33 2.73 -16.40
CA ALA A 88 1.79 2.44 -17.75
C ALA A 88 0.68 1.76 -18.59
N VAL A 89 -0.05 0.81 -18.01
CA VAL A 89 -1.20 0.16 -18.67
C VAL A 89 -2.32 1.15 -18.99
N CYS A 90 -2.65 2.05 -18.06
CA CYS A 90 -3.66 3.09 -18.24
C CYS A 90 -3.40 3.98 -19.45
N PHE A 91 -2.13 4.19 -19.81
CA PHE A 91 -1.71 5.06 -20.93
C PHE A 91 -1.20 4.30 -22.15
N GLY A 92 -1.31 2.97 -22.18
CA GLY A 92 -0.89 2.19 -23.36
C GLY A 92 0.62 2.01 -23.50
N ASP A 93 1.43 2.38 -22.51
CA ASP A 93 2.89 2.36 -22.60
C ASP A 93 3.44 0.97 -22.26
N ARG A 94 3.45 0.10 -23.27
CA ARG A 94 3.91 -1.29 -23.15
C ARG A 94 5.39 -1.40 -22.78
N SER A 95 6.21 -0.49 -23.30
CA SER A 95 7.66 -0.51 -23.07
C SER A 95 7.97 -0.20 -21.61
N ILE A 96 7.38 0.86 -21.05
CA ILE A 96 7.56 1.21 -19.64
C ILE A 96 6.94 0.17 -18.72
N ALA A 97 5.76 -0.37 -19.06
CA ALA A 97 5.14 -1.43 -18.27
C ALA A 97 6.06 -2.66 -18.12
N ALA A 98 6.68 -3.11 -19.21
CA ALA A 98 7.63 -4.23 -19.20
C ALA A 98 8.87 -3.93 -18.35
N GLN A 99 9.43 -2.71 -18.47
CA GLN A 99 10.59 -2.29 -17.66
C GLN A 99 10.26 -2.23 -16.16
N ILE A 100 9.06 -1.77 -15.79
CA ILE A 100 8.61 -1.71 -14.39
C ILE A 100 8.55 -3.12 -13.77
N LEU A 101 8.08 -4.12 -14.52
CA LEU A 101 8.04 -5.51 -14.02
C LEU A 101 9.44 -6.12 -13.85
N GLN A 102 10.44 -5.62 -14.57
CA GLN A 102 11.83 -6.10 -14.48
C GLN A 102 12.62 -5.50 -13.32
N THR A 103 12.18 -4.38 -12.74
CA THR A 103 12.87 -3.75 -11.62
C THR A 103 12.27 -4.13 -10.27
N ARG A 104 13.14 -4.37 -9.29
CA ARG A 104 12.76 -4.65 -7.90
C ARG A 104 12.96 -3.45 -6.96
N ASP A 105 13.61 -2.38 -7.42
CA ASP A 105 13.87 -1.19 -6.60
C ASP A 105 12.71 -0.18 -6.74
N PRO A 106 12.03 0.20 -5.63
CA PRO A 106 10.94 1.18 -5.68
C PRO A 106 11.36 2.55 -6.21
N ARG A 107 12.63 2.95 -6.09
CA ARG A 107 13.13 4.20 -6.67
C ARG A 107 13.11 4.15 -8.19
N ASP A 108 13.57 3.05 -8.77
CA ASP A 108 13.57 2.85 -10.22
C ASP A 108 12.14 2.71 -10.76
N GLN A 109 11.27 1.97 -10.05
CA GLN A 109 9.85 1.85 -10.38
C GLN A 109 9.19 3.22 -10.48
N LYS A 110 9.39 4.08 -9.46
CA LYS A 110 8.89 5.46 -9.46
C LYS A 110 9.49 6.30 -10.59
N GLY A 111 10.78 6.11 -10.88
CA GLY A 111 11.47 6.77 -12.00
C GLY A 111 10.80 6.43 -13.34
N LEU A 112 10.60 5.14 -13.62
CA LEU A 112 9.92 4.66 -14.83
C LEU A 112 8.48 5.15 -14.90
N GLY A 113 7.75 5.17 -13.79
CA GLY A 113 6.40 5.70 -13.73
C GLY A 113 6.28 7.20 -14.04
N ARG A 114 7.35 7.98 -13.87
CA ARG A 114 7.42 9.38 -14.34
C ARG A 114 7.66 9.49 -15.84
N ALA A 115 8.26 8.47 -16.45
CA ALA A 115 8.59 8.40 -17.87
C ALA A 115 7.46 7.82 -18.75
N VAL A 116 6.33 7.40 -18.17
CA VAL A 116 5.17 6.88 -18.91
C VAL A 116 4.71 7.88 -19.98
N ALA A 117 4.73 7.43 -21.24
CA ALA A 117 4.28 8.21 -22.38
C ALA A 117 2.76 8.42 -22.36
N GLY A 118 2.29 9.54 -22.92
CA GLY A 118 0.86 9.84 -23.03
C GLY A 118 0.17 10.14 -21.69
N PHE A 119 0.93 10.42 -20.63
CA PHE A 119 0.39 10.72 -19.31
C PHE A 119 -0.59 11.91 -19.36
N ASP A 120 -1.80 11.67 -18.87
CA ASP A 120 -2.83 12.67 -18.67
C ASP A 120 -3.22 12.68 -17.18
N PRO A 121 -2.98 13.79 -16.45
CA PRO A 121 -3.24 13.85 -15.02
C PRO A 121 -4.73 13.69 -14.70
N VAL A 122 -5.64 14.17 -15.55
CA VAL A 122 -7.10 14.08 -15.30
C VAL A 122 -7.54 12.62 -15.40
N LYS A 123 -7.07 11.89 -16.42
CA LYS A 123 -7.34 10.45 -16.56
C LYS A 123 -6.74 9.65 -15.42
N TRP A 124 -5.51 9.98 -15.01
CA TRP A 124 -4.88 9.28 -13.91
C TRP A 124 -5.57 9.55 -12.58
N ASP A 125 -5.98 10.81 -12.32
CA ASP A 125 -6.67 11.20 -11.10
C ASP A 125 -8.00 10.48 -10.91
N ALA A 126 -8.68 10.12 -12.02
CA ALA A 126 -9.91 9.34 -11.98
C ALA A 126 -9.72 7.90 -11.44
N VAL A 127 -8.52 7.32 -11.56
CA VAL A 127 -8.27 5.89 -11.23
C VAL A 127 -7.21 5.66 -10.15
N LYS A 128 -6.28 6.60 -9.92
CA LYS A 128 -5.08 6.39 -9.07
C LYS A 128 -5.42 5.94 -7.65
N SER A 129 -6.48 6.49 -7.06
CA SER A 129 -6.89 6.15 -5.68
C SER A 129 -7.41 4.72 -5.58
N ALA A 130 -8.16 4.25 -6.59
CA ALA A 130 -8.64 2.87 -6.65
C ALA A 130 -7.48 1.89 -6.86
N VAL A 131 -6.52 2.24 -7.71
CA VAL A 131 -5.29 1.47 -7.92
C VAL A 131 -4.52 1.29 -6.60
N VAL A 132 -4.25 2.37 -5.86
CA VAL A 132 -3.49 2.26 -4.60
C VAL A 132 -4.27 1.54 -3.50
N ALA A 133 -5.59 1.69 -3.46
CA ALA A 133 -6.44 0.90 -2.56
C ALA A 133 -6.38 -0.61 -2.90
N ALA A 134 -6.41 -0.98 -4.18
CA ALA A 134 -6.26 -2.35 -4.62
C ALA A 134 -4.87 -2.93 -4.29
N ALA A 135 -3.81 -2.16 -4.51
CA ALA A 135 -2.44 -2.54 -4.13
C ALA A 135 -2.33 -2.79 -2.62
N SER A 136 -2.92 -1.89 -1.82
CA SER A 136 -2.96 -2.01 -0.37
C SER A 136 -3.75 -3.25 0.05
N LEU A 137 -4.91 -3.50 -0.56
CA LEU A 137 -5.71 -4.68 -0.26
C LEU A 137 -4.96 -5.98 -0.60
N ALA A 138 -4.33 -6.07 -1.77
CA ALA A 138 -3.57 -7.25 -2.16
C ALA A 138 -2.35 -7.48 -1.24
N LYS A 139 -1.56 -6.43 -0.99
CA LYS A 139 -0.43 -6.46 -0.07
C LYS A 139 -0.83 -6.94 1.33
N PHE A 140 -1.80 -6.28 1.94
CA PHE A 140 -2.21 -6.58 3.32
C PHE A 140 -3.12 -7.81 3.43
N GLY A 141 -3.78 -8.22 2.35
CA GLY A 141 -4.63 -9.42 2.34
C GLY A 141 -3.85 -10.72 2.14
N GLN A 142 -2.76 -10.69 1.38
CA GLN A 142 -1.95 -11.88 1.05
C GLN A 142 -0.77 -12.10 2.01
N ASN A 143 -0.48 -11.14 2.88
CA ASN A 143 0.61 -11.22 3.86
C ASN A 143 0.03 -11.17 5.28
N GLU A 144 -0.03 -12.30 5.98
CA GLU A 144 -0.72 -12.44 7.28
C GLU A 144 -0.18 -11.51 8.36
N GLU A 145 1.14 -11.36 8.47
CA GLU A 145 1.76 -10.45 9.45
C GLU A 145 1.42 -8.99 9.17
N LEU A 146 1.47 -8.58 7.90
CA LEU A 146 1.08 -7.23 7.49
C LEU A 146 -0.41 -7.01 7.73
N ARG A 147 -1.25 -8.01 7.45
CA ARG A 147 -2.69 -8.00 7.71
C ARG A 147 -2.97 -7.69 9.16
N ALA A 148 -2.35 -8.45 10.07
CA ALA A 148 -2.48 -8.27 11.51
C ALA A 148 -2.04 -6.87 11.94
N LEU A 149 -0.94 -6.37 11.38
CA LEU A 149 -0.45 -5.01 11.64
C LEU A 149 -1.48 -3.94 11.23
N LEU A 150 -2.04 -4.04 10.02
CA LEU A 150 -3.04 -3.08 9.52
C LEU A 150 -4.34 -3.14 10.33
N LEU A 151 -4.85 -4.33 10.63
CA LEU A 151 -6.07 -4.51 11.42
C LEU A 151 -5.87 -4.02 12.86
N GLY A 152 -4.69 -4.25 13.45
CA GLY A 152 -4.26 -3.80 14.77
C GLY A 152 -4.14 -2.27 14.90
N THR A 153 -4.19 -1.52 13.80
CA THR A 153 -4.32 -0.06 13.86
C THR A 153 -5.67 0.39 14.44
N GLY A 154 -6.65 -0.52 14.53
CA GLY A 154 -7.97 -0.23 15.10
C GLY A 154 -8.71 0.79 14.25
N ARG A 155 -9.28 1.81 14.87
CA ARG A 155 -9.99 2.89 14.16
C ARG A 155 -9.13 4.14 13.95
N ARG A 156 -7.82 4.05 14.25
CA ARG A 156 -6.92 5.18 14.09
C ARG A 156 -6.83 5.61 12.62
N GLU A 157 -6.71 6.91 12.44
CA GLU A 157 -6.33 7.49 11.15
C GLU A 157 -4.90 7.08 10.82
N LEU A 158 -4.65 6.71 9.56
CA LEU A 158 -3.32 6.45 9.04
C LEU A 158 -2.88 7.66 8.24
N THR A 159 -1.71 8.22 8.58
CA THR A 159 -1.25 9.49 8.03
C THR A 159 0.16 9.36 7.48
N GLU A 160 0.30 9.47 6.16
CA GLU A 160 1.62 9.48 5.53
C GLU A 160 2.29 10.84 5.74
N ALA A 161 3.25 10.88 6.66
CA ALA A 161 4.02 12.06 7.05
C ALA A 161 5.21 12.30 6.11
N ALA A 162 4.95 12.30 4.80
CA ALA A 162 5.95 12.54 3.77
C ALA A 162 6.14 14.05 3.54
N PRO A 163 7.32 14.61 3.87
CA PRO A 163 7.63 15.99 3.53
C PRO A 163 7.63 16.18 2.01
N ASN A 164 7.06 17.28 1.53
CA ASN A 164 6.97 17.64 0.10
C ASN A 164 6.00 16.79 -0.75
N ASP A 165 5.33 15.77 -0.20
CA ASP A 165 4.23 15.07 -0.89
C ASP A 165 2.89 15.49 -0.29
N ARG A 166 2.14 16.32 -1.02
CA ARG A 166 0.83 16.83 -0.61
C ARG A 166 -0.34 16.06 -1.21
N ILE A 167 -0.09 15.03 -2.01
CA ILE A 167 -1.12 14.22 -2.67
C ILE A 167 -1.25 12.90 -1.92
N TRP A 168 -0.19 12.11 -1.89
CA TRP A 168 -0.19 10.82 -1.20
C TRP A 168 -0.02 10.99 0.31
N GLY A 169 0.81 11.97 0.70
CA GLY A 169 1.04 12.37 2.08
C GLY A 169 0.40 13.69 2.50
N ILE A 170 0.70 14.10 3.73
CA ILE A 170 0.24 15.37 4.30
C ILE A 170 1.16 16.56 4.00
N GLY A 171 2.31 16.34 3.34
CA GLY A 171 3.28 17.38 3.01
C GLY A 171 4.18 17.84 4.14
N PHE A 172 4.08 17.23 5.32
CA PHE A 172 4.85 17.58 6.52
C PHE A 172 5.44 16.34 7.18
N SER A 173 6.54 16.54 7.89
CA SER A 173 7.06 15.51 8.80
C SER A 173 6.11 15.29 9.98
N GLU A 174 6.19 14.13 10.63
CA GLU A 174 5.40 13.84 11.84
C GLU A 174 5.63 14.89 12.94
N LYS A 175 6.88 15.35 13.08
CA LYS A 175 7.27 16.37 14.06
C LYS A 175 6.54 17.68 13.77
N ASP A 176 6.58 18.15 12.53
CA ASP A 176 5.97 19.44 12.17
C ASP A 176 4.45 19.34 12.26
N ALA A 177 3.87 18.26 11.74
CA ALA A 177 2.44 18.00 11.77
C ALA A 177 1.86 18.00 13.19
N ARG A 178 2.60 17.48 14.19
CA ARG A 178 2.21 17.51 15.61
C ARG A 178 2.26 18.90 16.25
N ASN A 179 3.11 19.79 15.74
CA ASN A 179 3.25 21.16 16.24
C ASN A 179 2.29 22.15 15.57
N MET A 180 1.59 21.72 14.50
CA MET A 180 0.60 22.55 13.82
C MET A 180 -0.67 22.70 14.65
N ARG A 181 -1.18 23.93 14.73
CA ARG A 181 -2.46 24.23 15.41
C ARG A 181 -3.68 23.79 14.61
N SER A 182 -3.53 23.56 13.30
CA SER A 182 -4.61 23.17 12.40
C SER A 182 -4.12 22.22 11.31
N ARG A 183 -4.99 21.31 10.89
CA ARG A 183 -4.75 20.40 9.76
C ARG A 183 -5.20 20.96 8.41
N ARG A 184 -5.72 22.21 8.37
CA ARG A 184 -6.19 22.85 7.13
C ARG A 184 -5.11 22.94 6.07
N GLU A 185 -3.85 23.01 6.50
CA GLU A 185 -2.69 23.10 5.63
C GLU A 185 -2.16 21.73 5.22
N TRP A 186 -2.71 20.61 5.69
CA TRP A 186 -2.24 19.28 5.28
C TRP A 186 -2.57 19.00 3.81
N GLY A 187 -1.76 18.14 3.20
CA GLY A 187 -2.05 17.49 1.93
C GLY A 187 -3.25 16.54 2.01
N GLU A 188 -3.55 15.90 0.89
CA GLU A 188 -4.73 15.05 0.73
C GLU A 188 -4.65 13.74 1.54
N ASN A 189 -3.43 13.25 1.81
CA ASN A 189 -3.18 11.96 2.50
C ASN A 189 -3.89 10.78 1.80
N LEU A 190 -3.83 10.72 0.46
CA LEU A 190 -4.52 9.67 -0.30
C LEU A 190 -4.04 8.25 0.06
N LEU A 191 -2.76 8.07 0.41
CA LEU A 191 -2.26 6.75 0.82
C LEU A 191 -2.87 6.31 2.15
N GLY A 192 -2.94 7.22 3.13
CA GLY A 192 -3.61 6.96 4.40
C GLY A 192 -5.07 6.52 4.21
N ARG A 193 -5.80 7.20 3.30
CA ARG A 193 -7.19 6.82 2.96
C ARG A 193 -7.28 5.46 2.28
N ALA A 194 -6.37 5.16 1.35
CA ALA A 194 -6.32 3.86 0.66
C ALA A 194 -6.07 2.70 1.63
N LEU A 195 -5.18 2.88 2.60
CA LEU A 195 -4.93 1.89 3.66
C LEU A 195 -6.16 1.67 4.55
N VAL A 196 -6.92 2.73 4.86
CA VAL A 196 -8.19 2.61 5.60
C VAL A 196 -9.22 1.82 4.79
N VAL A 197 -9.35 2.08 3.48
CA VAL A 197 -10.22 1.30 2.59
C VAL A 197 -9.84 -0.17 2.62
N ALA A 198 -8.55 -0.50 2.45
CA ALA A 198 -8.06 -1.88 2.52
C ALA A 198 -8.38 -2.52 3.88
N ARG A 199 -8.15 -1.80 4.99
CA ARG A 199 -8.45 -2.26 6.35
C ARG A 199 -9.93 -2.62 6.54
N GLU A 200 -10.84 -1.75 6.11
CA GLU A 200 -12.27 -2.02 6.28
C GLU A 200 -12.76 -3.16 5.37
N THR A 201 -12.21 -3.30 4.16
CA THR A 201 -12.49 -4.46 3.29
C THR A 201 -12.05 -5.77 3.93
N LEU A 202 -10.83 -5.83 4.46
CA LEU A 202 -10.29 -7.03 5.12
C LEU A 202 -11.10 -7.41 6.37
N ARG A 203 -11.62 -6.43 7.12
CA ARG A 203 -12.53 -6.69 8.25
C ARG A 203 -13.85 -7.30 7.81
N MET A 204 -14.41 -6.82 6.71
CA MET A 204 -15.64 -7.37 6.16
C MET A 204 -15.43 -8.81 5.68
N GLU A 205 -14.28 -9.11 5.06
CA GLU A 205 -13.89 -10.48 4.68
C GLU A 205 -13.80 -11.40 5.90
N ASP A 206 -13.10 -10.99 6.96
CA ASP A 206 -13.01 -11.79 8.20
C ASP A 206 -14.36 -12.04 8.84
N LYS A 207 -15.22 -11.01 8.89
CA LYS A 207 -16.57 -11.15 9.42
C LYS A 207 -17.39 -12.17 8.61
N ARG A 208 -17.35 -12.09 7.28
CA ARG A 208 -18.05 -13.06 6.40
C ARG A 208 -17.52 -14.48 6.58
N HIS A 209 -16.21 -14.66 6.73
CA HIS A 209 -15.61 -15.97 6.97
C HIS A 209 -16.06 -16.55 8.32
N LEU A 210 -16.10 -15.73 9.37
CA LEU A 210 -16.58 -16.15 10.69
C LEU A 210 -18.07 -16.52 10.68
N GLU A 211 -18.92 -15.71 10.03
CA GLU A 211 -20.36 -15.96 9.91
C GLU A 211 -20.65 -17.22 9.06
N GLY A 212 -19.92 -17.41 7.95
CA GLY A 212 -20.01 -18.61 7.13
C GLY A 212 -19.59 -19.88 7.88
N ALA A 213 -18.55 -19.81 8.72
CA ALA A 213 -18.09 -20.93 9.55
C ALA A 213 -19.01 -21.23 10.75
N ALA A 214 -19.81 -20.26 11.20
CA ALA A 214 -20.80 -20.44 12.26
C ALA A 214 -22.12 -21.06 11.73
N GLY A 215 -22.50 -20.77 10.49
CA GLY A 215 -23.73 -21.29 9.86
C GLY A 215 -23.66 -22.75 9.38
N HIS A 216 -22.47 -23.38 9.42
CA HIS A 216 -22.26 -24.79 9.05
C HIS A 216 -22.11 -25.73 10.27
N ARG A 217 -22.50 -25.27 11.48
CA ARG A 217 -22.49 -26.07 12.71
C ARG A 217 -23.88 -26.28 13.27
#